data_AF-A0A816HXA4-F1
#
_entry.id   AF-A0A816HXA4-F1
#
_cell.length_a   1.000
_cell.length_b   1.000
_cell.length_c   1.000
_cell.angle_alpha   90.00
_cell.angle_beta   90.00
_cell.angle_gamma   90.00
#
_symmetry.space_group_name_H-M   'P 1'
#
loop_
_entity.id
_entity.type
_entity.pdbx_description
1 polymer ?
#
loop_
_entity_poly.entity_id
_entity_poly.type
_entity_poly.pdbx_seq_one_letter_code
_entity_poly.pdbx_strand_id
1 'polypeptide(L)'
;MSEVIRIWRAGCIVQILLAIEYGAHVPALTASLEYFKYVSSTELPTQFMEAELDYFGAHAYDLKSENAMDVKKGSHHYEWKKP
;
A
#
# COMPACT_ATOMS: atom_id res chain seq x y z
N MET A 1 8.30 -23.96 3.44
CA MET A 1 7.75 -22.67 3.94
C MET A 1 7.02 -21.90 2.84
N SER A 2 7.59 -21.75 1.64
CA SER A 2 6.96 -21.09 0.47
C SER A 2 5.61 -21.70 0.05
N GLU A 3 5.47 -23.01 0.13
CA GLU A 3 4.25 -23.72 -0.29
C GLU A 3 3.06 -23.45 0.63
N VAL A 4 3.27 -23.39 1.95
CA VAL A 4 2.23 -23.03 2.92
C VAL A 4 1.70 -21.62 2.67
N ILE A 5 2.60 -20.67 2.40
CA ILE A 5 2.23 -19.28 2.08
C ILE A 5 1.44 -19.21 0.78
N ARG A 6 1.84 -19.98 -0.24
CA ARG A 6 1.15 -20.02 -1.54
C ARG A 6 -0.25 -20.60 -1.41
N ILE A 7 -0.40 -21.70 -0.67
CA ILE A 7 -1.70 -22.34 -0.40
C ILE A 7 -2.59 -21.41 0.41
N TRP A 8 -2.06 -20.82 1.48
CA TRP A 8 -2.79 -19.87 2.32
C TRP A 8 -3.29 -18.67 1.52
N ARG A 9 -2.43 -18.04 0.69
CA ARG A 9 -2.82 -16.89 -0.13
C ARG A 9 -3.93 -17.25 -1.11
N ALA A 10 -3.81 -18.37 -1.82
CA ALA A 10 -4.85 -18.83 -2.75
C ALA A 10 -6.17 -19.12 -2.01
N GLY A 11 -6.12 -19.82 -0.87
CA GLY A 11 -7.30 -20.14 -0.07
C GLY A 11 -7.99 -18.88 0.49
N CYS A 12 -7.23 -17.95 1.07
CA CYS A 12 -7.77 -16.71 1.63
C CYS A 12 -8.47 -15.85 0.59
N ILE A 13 -7.92 -15.72 -0.62
CA ILE A 13 -8.56 -14.96 -1.70
C ILE A 13 -9.94 -15.57 -2.03
N VAL A 14 -10.02 -16.89 -2.21
CA VAL A 14 -11.29 -17.58 -2.53
C VAL A 14 -12.33 -17.39 -1.42
N GLN A 15 -11.93 -17.52 -0.14
CA GLN A 15 -12.82 -17.33 1.00
C GLN A 15 -13.34 -15.89 1.12
N ILE A 16 -12.49 -14.90 0.85
CA ILE A 16 -12.87 -13.48 0.88
C ILE A 16 -13.84 -13.15 -0.26
N LEU A 17 -13.59 -13.64 -1.47
CA LEU A 17 -14.48 -13.43 -2.61
C LEU A 17 -15.88 -13.99 -2.33
N LEU A 18 -15.95 -15.21 -1.83
CA LEU A 18 -17.22 -15.82 -1.43
C LEU A 18 -17.91 -15.00 -0.33
N ALA A 19 -17.18 -14.61 0.71
CA ALA A 19 -17.77 -13.79 1.79
C ALA A 19 -18.38 -12.49 1.26
N ILE A 20 -17.71 -11.80 0.32
CA ILE A 20 -18.21 -10.57 -0.30
C ILE A 20 -19.48 -10.84 -1.13
N GLU A 21 -19.49 -11.90 -1.95
CA GLU A 21 -20.66 -12.28 -2.76
C GLU A 21 -21.91 -12.53 -1.90
N TYR A 22 -21.73 -13.13 -0.72
CA TYR A 22 -22.82 -13.42 0.22
C TYR A 22 -23.08 -12.27 1.21
N GLY A 23 -22.39 -11.13 1.10
CA GLY A 23 -22.53 -9.99 2.02
C GLY A 23 -22.07 -10.29 3.45
N ALA A 24 -21.24 -11.31 3.65
CA ALA A 24 -20.69 -11.68 4.94
C ALA A 24 -19.54 -10.77 5.38
N HIS A 25 -19.49 -10.47 6.67
CA HIS A 25 -18.48 -9.58 7.24
C HIS A 25 -17.23 -10.37 7.68
N VAL A 26 -16.11 -10.21 6.96
CA VAL A 26 -14.84 -10.95 7.20
C VAL A 26 -13.61 -10.04 7.39
N PRO A 27 -13.64 -9.07 8.32
CA PRO A 27 -12.62 -8.01 8.41
C PRO A 27 -11.21 -8.54 8.70
N ALA A 28 -11.08 -9.56 9.56
CA ALA A 28 -9.79 -10.11 9.94
C ALA A 28 -9.08 -10.80 8.77
N LEU A 29 -9.82 -11.53 7.92
CA LEU A 29 -9.27 -12.19 6.74
C LEU A 29 -8.83 -11.16 5.69
N THR A 30 -9.67 -10.16 5.42
CA THR A 30 -9.36 -9.09 4.47
C THR A 30 -8.14 -8.28 4.92
N ALA A 31 -8.08 -7.88 6.19
CA ALA A 31 -6.95 -7.13 6.73
C ALA A 31 -5.64 -7.94 6.69
N SER A 32 -5.70 -9.23 7.00
CA SER A 32 -4.53 -10.11 6.97
C SER A 32 -3.98 -10.30 5.55
N LEU A 33 -4.87 -10.51 4.57
CA LEU A 33 -4.47 -10.61 3.17
C LEU A 33 -3.86 -9.30 2.67
N GLU A 34 -4.46 -8.16 3.03
CA GLU A 34 -3.95 -6.86 2.62
C GLU A 34 -2.58 -6.58 3.25
N TYR A 35 -2.44 -6.79 4.56
CA TYR A 35 -1.14 -6.68 5.24
C TYR A 35 -0.08 -7.53 4.54
N PHE A 36 -0.39 -8.80 4.26
CA PHE A 36 0.52 -9.69 3.54
C PHE A 36 0.95 -9.13 2.17
N LYS A 37 0.02 -8.55 1.41
CA LYS A 37 0.34 -7.89 0.13
C LYS A 37 1.32 -6.73 0.34
N TYR A 38 1.09 -5.87 1.34
CA TYR A 38 1.96 -4.74 1.65
C TYR A 38 3.38 -5.20 2.04
N VAL A 39 3.53 -6.12 2.99
CA VAL A 39 4.87 -6.57 3.44
C VAL A 39 5.64 -7.34 2.36
N SER A 40 4.93 -7.98 1.42
CA SER A 40 5.57 -8.70 0.30
C SER A 40 5.89 -7.81 -0.91
N SER A 41 5.42 -6.56 -0.94
CA SER A 41 5.58 -5.68 -2.09
C SER A 41 6.88 -4.88 -2.02
N THR A 42 7.56 -4.74 -3.14
CA THR A 42 8.71 -3.83 -3.28
C THR A 42 8.28 -2.38 -3.52
N GLU A 43 7.06 -2.18 -4.00
CA GLU A 43 6.49 -0.85 -4.23
C GLU A 43 5.16 -0.73 -3.49
N LEU A 44 5.05 0.27 -2.63
CA LEU A 44 3.82 0.59 -1.93
C LEU A 44 3.04 1.68 -2.68
N PRO A 45 1.70 1.63 -2.68
CA PRO A 45 0.85 2.62 -3.33
C PRO A 45 0.73 3.92 -2.52
N THR A 46 1.83 4.42 -1.94
CA THR A 46 1.85 5.64 -1.11
C THR A 46 1.93 6.92 -1.93
N GLN A 47 2.24 6.84 -3.22
CA GLN A 47 2.53 7.98 -4.10
C GLN A 47 1.44 9.07 -4.08
N PHE A 48 0.17 8.65 -4.06
CA PHE A 48 -0.94 9.60 -4.02
C PHE A 48 -1.04 10.29 -2.65
N MET A 49 -0.86 9.53 -1.56
CA MET A 49 -0.82 10.08 -0.21
C MET A 49 0.34 11.06 -0.01
N GLU A 50 1.53 10.74 -0.52
CA GLU A 50 2.68 11.66 -0.49
C GLU A 50 2.38 12.95 -1.27
N ALA A 51 1.71 12.85 -2.42
CA ALA A 51 1.28 14.02 -3.18
C ALA A 51 0.24 14.86 -2.43
N GLU A 52 -0.73 14.23 -1.75
CA GLU A 52 -1.69 14.92 -0.89
C GLU A 52 -0.98 15.65 0.28
N LEU A 53 -0.03 14.99 0.94
CA LEU A 53 0.74 15.56 2.03
C LEU A 53 1.59 16.76 1.56
N ASP A 54 2.16 16.68 0.37
CA ASP A 54 2.88 17.79 -0.24
C ASP A 54 1.95 18.94 -0.62
N TYR A 55 0.80 18.64 -1.22
CA TYR A 55 -0.22 19.62 -1.63
C TYR A 55 -0.76 20.43 -0.44
N PHE A 56 -1.16 19.77 0.65
CA PHE A 56 -1.78 20.43 1.79
C PHE A 56 -0.77 20.98 2.81
N GLY A 57 0.40 20.35 2.94
CA GLY A 57 1.30 20.57 4.07
C GLY A 57 2.75 20.92 3.71
N ALA A 58 3.13 20.94 2.43
CA ALA A 58 4.54 21.08 2.00
C ALA A 58 5.46 20.06 2.72
N HIS A 59 4.95 18.83 2.87
CA HIS A 59 5.66 17.73 3.52
C HIS A 59 6.79 17.15 2.66
N ALA A 60 6.87 17.53 1.38
CA ALA A 60 7.84 17.02 0.43
C ALA A 60 7.76 15.49 0.25
N TYR A 61 8.38 14.97 -0.80
CA TYR A 61 8.42 13.54 -1.12
C TYR A 61 9.74 13.16 -1.79
N ASP A 62 10.00 11.85 -1.90
CA ASP A 62 11.15 11.31 -2.63
C ASP A 62 10.74 10.79 -4.01
N LEU A 63 11.64 10.91 -4.99
CA LEU A 63 11.41 10.34 -6.31
C LEU A 63 11.81 8.86 -6.33
N LYS A 64 10.99 8.01 -6.98
CA LYS A 64 11.31 6.58 -7.15
C LYS A 64 12.67 6.34 -7.81
N SER A 65 13.14 7.26 -8.65
CA SER A 65 14.45 7.18 -9.32
C SER A 65 15.65 7.33 -8.38
N GLU A 66 15.47 7.93 -7.20
CA GLU A 66 16.57 8.27 -6.29
C GLU A 66 16.94 7.13 -5.34
N ASN A 67 16.15 6.05 -5.32
CA ASN A 67 16.36 4.88 -4.45
C ASN A 67 16.71 5.27 -3.01
N ALA A 68 16.00 6.25 -2.45
CA ALA A 68 16.20 6.70 -1.08
C ALA A 68 15.97 5.52 -0.12
N MET A 69 17.01 5.14 0.64
CA MET A 69 16.95 4.05 1.62
C MET A 69 16.79 4.56 3.06
N ASP A 70 17.03 5.85 3.29
CA ASP A 70 16.92 6.46 4.61
C ASP A 70 15.48 6.87 4.90
N VAL A 71 15.02 6.65 6.14
CA VAL A 71 13.74 7.18 6.62
C VAL A 71 13.95 8.63 7.04
N LYS A 72 13.78 9.56 6.09
CA LYS A 72 13.87 11.02 6.31
C LYS A 72 12.82 11.74 5.48
N LYS A 73 12.61 13.03 5.77
CA LYS A 73 11.73 13.89 4.96
C LYS A 73 12.27 13.93 3.52
N GLY A 74 11.37 13.79 2.55
CA GLY A 74 11.72 13.84 1.15
C GLY A 74 12.31 15.19 0.73
N SER A 75 13.07 15.18 -0.37
CA SER A 75 13.78 16.38 -0.83
C SER A 75 12.99 17.23 -1.84
N HIS A 76 11.88 16.70 -2.38
CA HIS A 76 11.14 17.34 -3.48
C HIS A 76 9.82 17.92 -3.01
N HIS A 77 9.56 19.15 -3.39
CA HIS A 77 8.27 19.82 -3.25
C HIS A 77 7.78 20.24 -4.64
N TYR A 78 6.49 20.06 -4.91
CA TYR A 78 5.88 20.54 -6.14
C TYR A 78 5.01 21.77 -5.84
N GLU A 79 5.13 22.84 -6.64
CA GLU A 79 4.22 23.97 -6.52
C GLU A 79 2.89 23.62 -7.22
N TRP A 80 1.88 23.31 -6.43
CA TRP A 80 0.58 22.84 -6.90
C TRP A 80 -0.39 23.95 -7.29
N LYS A 81 -0.19 25.17 -6.78
CA LYS A 81 -1.05 26.30 -7.10
C LYS A 81 -0.67 26.85 -8.46
N LYS A 82 -1.68 27.34 -9.20
CA LYS A 82 -1.41 28.06 -10.45
C LYS A 82 -0.54 29.29 -10.13
N PRO A 83 0.44 29.61 -11.00
CA PRO A 83 1.22 30.83 -10.87
C PRO A 83 0.33 32.08 -10.93
#